data_AF-A0A067L9E1-F1
#
_entry.id   AF-A0A067L9E1-F1
#
_cell.length_a   1.000
_cell.length_b   1.000
_cell.length_c   1.000
_cell.angle_alpha   90.00
_cell.angle_beta   90.00
_cell.angle_gamma   90.00
#
_symmetry.space_group_name_H-M   'P 1'
#
loop_
_entity.id
_entity.type
_entity.pdbx_description
1 polymer ?
#
loop_
_entity_poly.entity_id
_entity_poly.type
_entity_poly.pdbx_seq_one_letter_code
_entity_poly.pdbx_strand_id
1 'polypeptide(L)'
;MPQSILNQLLIYHPCLLCGKASKFHNKIKEVMAPNLLVLREIAMTQSLINILLTYHSSLICHKVDKFRDKVREVINMGFCPTKAKFVQALHAIISISESNWLHKIELYGRYVDKHKEHIPYLFGVFEGTGRMYSEELGFQYGH
;
A
#
# COMPACT_ATOMS: atom_id res chain seq x y z
N MET A 1 1.68 -25.96 -0.70
CA MET A 1 1.76 -24.63 -1.35
C MET A 1 1.62 -24.82 -2.86
N PRO A 2 0.65 -24.18 -3.54
CA PRO A 2 0.49 -24.39 -4.97
C PRO A 2 1.59 -23.66 -5.75
N GLN A 3 2.29 -24.38 -6.62
CA GLN A 3 3.38 -23.93 -7.50
C GLN A 3 3.10 -22.58 -8.22
N SER A 4 1.82 -22.25 -8.41
CA SER A 4 1.30 -21.00 -8.97
C SER A 4 1.92 -19.70 -8.39
N ILE A 5 2.12 -19.60 -7.08
CA ILE A 5 2.60 -18.35 -6.44
C ILE A 5 4.10 -18.12 -6.74
N LEU A 6 4.87 -19.20 -6.74
CA LEU A 6 6.29 -19.19 -7.08
C LEU A 6 6.50 -18.80 -8.55
N ASN A 7 5.68 -19.34 -9.45
CA ASN A 7 5.71 -18.98 -10.87
C ASN A 7 5.27 -17.53 -11.10
N GLN A 8 4.25 -17.04 -10.40
CA GLN A 8 3.84 -15.62 -10.47
C GLN A 8 4.97 -14.68 -10.03
N LEU A 9 5.68 -14.99 -8.95
CA LEU A 9 6.77 -14.16 -8.43
C LEU A 9 8.01 -14.14 -9.35
N LEU A 10 8.32 -15.27 -10.00
CA LEU A 10 9.44 -15.38 -10.95
C LEU A 10 9.19 -14.62 -12.26
N ILE A 11 7.93 -14.45 -12.68
CA ILE A 11 7.55 -13.68 -13.88
C ILE A 11 7.77 -12.18 -13.67
N TYR A 12 7.46 -11.65 -12.49
CA TYR A 12 7.46 -10.20 -12.24
C TYR A 12 8.81 -9.62 -11.80
N HIS A 13 9.79 -10.46 -11.46
CA HIS A 13 11.12 -10.01 -11.05
C HIS A 13 12.22 -10.91 -11.66
N PRO A 14 12.58 -10.72 -12.94
CA PRO A 14 13.56 -11.55 -13.65
C PRO A 14 14.96 -11.54 -13.02
N CYS A 15 15.31 -10.46 -12.32
CA CYS A 15 16.58 -10.30 -11.59
C CYS A 15 16.73 -11.27 -10.39
N LEU A 16 15.68 -12.01 -10.01
CA LEU A 16 15.72 -13.07 -8.99
C LEU A 16 16.39 -14.37 -9.47
N LEU A 17 16.62 -14.51 -10.78
CA LEU A 17 17.35 -15.62 -11.39
C LEU A 17 18.88 -15.43 -11.36
N CYS A 18 19.36 -14.27 -10.92
CA CYS A 18 20.79 -13.94 -10.83
C CYS A 18 21.39 -14.45 -9.49
N GLY A 19 21.88 -15.69 -9.48
CA GLY A 19 23.00 -16.15 -8.64
C GLY A 19 22.86 -16.27 -7.11
N LYS A 20 21.83 -15.71 -6.45
CA LYS A 20 21.58 -15.87 -4.99
C LYS A 20 20.29 -16.64 -4.68
N ALA A 21 19.92 -17.56 -5.56
CA ALA A 21 18.61 -18.21 -5.61
C ALA A 21 18.18 -18.90 -4.29
N SER A 22 19.09 -19.53 -3.55
CA SER A 22 18.72 -20.30 -2.33
C SER A 22 18.22 -19.43 -1.16
N LYS A 23 18.94 -18.36 -0.81
CA LYS A 23 18.54 -17.45 0.28
C LYS A 23 17.25 -16.69 -0.04
N PHE A 24 17.08 -16.32 -1.31
CA PHE A 24 15.91 -15.58 -1.77
C PHE A 24 14.67 -16.49 -1.89
N HIS A 25 14.83 -17.73 -2.38
CA HIS A 25 13.77 -18.74 -2.41
C HIS A 25 13.23 -19.08 -1.03
N ASN A 26 14.11 -19.18 -0.03
CA ASN A 26 13.69 -19.38 1.37
C ASN A 26 12.95 -18.15 1.90
N LYS A 27 13.42 -16.93 1.59
CA LYS A 27 12.72 -15.69 1.95
C LYS A 27 11.32 -15.59 1.31
N ILE A 28 11.15 -16.01 0.06
CA ILE A 28 9.83 -16.09 -0.57
C ILE A 28 8.93 -17.06 0.19
N LYS A 29 9.40 -18.29 0.42
CA LYS A 29 8.58 -19.35 1.00
C LYS A 29 8.20 -19.07 2.45
N GLU A 30 9.14 -18.57 3.25
CA GLU A 30 8.93 -18.39 4.69
C GLU A 30 8.32 -17.03 5.05
N VAL A 31 8.52 -15.99 4.22
CA VAL A 31 8.09 -14.62 4.57
C VAL A 31 6.95 -14.13 3.68
N MET A 32 7.07 -14.27 2.36
CA MET A 32 6.09 -13.68 1.44
C MET A 32 4.79 -14.48 1.37
N ALA A 33 4.87 -15.82 1.40
CA ALA A 33 3.69 -16.66 1.25
C ALA A 33 2.66 -16.50 2.39
N PRO A 34 3.05 -16.46 3.68
CA PRO A 34 2.11 -16.13 4.76
C PRO A 34 1.46 -14.76 4.60
N ASN A 35 2.22 -13.74 4.16
CA ASN A 35 1.68 -12.39 3.94
C ASN A 35 0.69 -12.34 2.77
N LEU A 36 0.91 -13.13 1.72
CA LEU A 36 -0.05 -13.27 0.62
C LEU A 36 -1.35 -13.94 1.06
N LEU A 37 -1.30 -14.88 2.00
CA LEU A 37 -2.51 -15.46 2.60
C LEU A 37 -3.29 -14.42 3.39
N VAL A 38 -2.62 -13.58 4.19
CA VAL A 38 -3.27 -12.46 4.90
C VAL A 38 -4.01 -11.53 3.92
N LEU A 39 -3.38 -11.18 2.78
CA LEU A 39 -4.02 -10.34 1.76
C LEU A 39 -5.23 -11.02 1.10
N ARG A 40 -5.19 -12.34 0.93
CA ARG A 40 -6.34 -13.10 0.40
C ARG A 40 -7.47 -13.23 1.42
N GLU A 41 -7.15 -13.39 2.71
CA GLU A 41 -8.12 -13.43 3.81
C GLU A 41 -8.96 -12.15 3.89
N ILE A 42 -8.35 -10.99 3.61
CA ILE A 42 -9.06 -9.69 3.60
C ILE A 42 -9.76 -9.39 2.26
N ALA A 43 -9.99 -10.40 1.42
CA ALA A 43 -10.64 -10.30 0.12
C ALA A 43 -9.97 -9.32 -0.87
N MET A 44 -8.66 -9.11 -0.78
CA MET A 44 -7.93 -8.33 -1.79
C MET A 44 -8.02 -9.04 -3.14
N THR A 45 -8.28 -8.28 -4.20
CA THR A 45 -8.40 -8.83 -5.55
C THR A 45 -7.04 -9.33 -6.06
N GLN A 46 -7.05 -10.38 -6.88
CA GLN A 46 -5.82 -10.94 -7.42
C GLN A 46 -5.07 -9.94 -8.33
N SER A 47 -5.77 -8.99 -8.96
CA SER A 47 -5.15 -7.89 -9.72
C SER A 47 -4.33 -6.97 -8.82
N LEU A 48 -4.85 -6.58 -7.66
CA LEU A 48 -4.11 -5.75 -6.69
C LEU A 48 -2.95 -6.51 -6.06
N ILE A 49 -3.13 -7.81 -5.79
CA ILE A 49 -2.02 -8.68 -5.36
C ILE A 49 -0.91 -8.68 -6.42
N ASN A 50 -1.26 -8.83 -7.69
CA ASN A 50 -0.26 -8.79 -8.78
C ASN A 50 0.46 -7.43 -8.84
N ILE A 51 -0.27 -6.31 -8.74
CA ILE A 51 0.32 -4.96 -8.69
C ILE A 51 1.32 -4.84 -7.52
N LEU A 52 0.94 -5.34 -6.34
CA LEU A 52 1.81 -5.34 -5.17
C LEU A 52 3.06 -6.18 -5.41
N LEU A 53 2.92 -7.37 -6.01
CA LEU A 53 4.05 -8.24 -6.33
C LEU A 53 5.01 -7.60 -7.34
N THR A 54 4.49 -6.92 -8.35
CA THR A 54 5.30 -6.30 -9.41
C THR A 54 6.03 -5.06 -8.91
N TYR A 55 5.31 -4.12 -8.30
CA TYR A 55 5.84 -2.78 -8.02
C TYR A 55 6.23 -2.56 -6.55
N HIS A 56 5.72 -3.36 -5.63
CA HIS A 56 5.83 -3.14 -4.19
C HIS A 56 6.18 -4.42 -3.41
N SER A 57 6.97 -5.32 -4.01
CA SER A 57 7.31 -6.63 -3.44
C SER A 57 7.98 -6.57 -2.06
N SER A 58 8.65 -5.46 -1.74
CA SER A 58 9.23 -5.20 -0.42
C SER A 58 8.18 -5.12 0.69
N LEU A 59 6.94 -4.72 0.40
CA LEU A 59 5.89 -4.55 1.41
C LEU A 59 5.48 -5.87 2.07
N ILE A 60 5.53 -6.98 1.33
CA ILE A 60 5.21 -8.31 1.84
C ILE A 60 6.45 -9.07 2.33
N CYS A 61 7.60 -8.41 2.44
CA CYS A 61 8.83 -8.98 2.98
C CYS A 61 9.01 -8.71 4.48
N HIS A 62 7.93 -8.81 5.26
CA HIS A 62 7.90 -8.55 6.70
C HIS A 62 7.49 -9.79 7.49
N LYS A 63 7.84 -9.86 8.79
CA LYS A 63 7.31 -10.91 9.68
C LYS A 63 5.78 -10.89 9.64
N VAL A 64 5.15 -12.06 9.53
CA VAL A 64 3.71 -12.18 9.28
C VAL A 64 2.85 -11.47 10.33
N ASP A 65 3.23 -11.55 11.61
CA ASP A 65 2.49 -10.89 12.70
C ASP A 65 2.51 -9.37 12.53
N LYS A 66 3.70 -8.79 12.30
CA LYS A 66 3.86 -7.35 12.05
C LYS A 66 3.12 -6.89 10.79
N PHE A 67 3.15 -7.71 9.74
CA PHE A 67 2.44 -7.41 8.50
C PHE A 67 0.92 -7.39 8.73
N ARG A 68 0.39 -8.38 9.47
CA ARG A 68 -1.01 -8.45 9.84
C ARG A 68 -1.45 -7.24 10.66
N ASP A 69 -0.63 -6.78 11.61
CA ASP A 69 -0.91 -5.58 12.39
C ASP A 69 -1.02 -4.34 11.50
N LYS A 70 -0.09 -4.16 10.55
CA LYS A 70 -0.15 -3.04 9.59
C LYS A 70 -1.33 -3.12 8.64
N VAL A 71 -1.69 -4.30 8.16
CA VAL A 71 -2.91 -4.51 7.37
C VAL A 71 -4.15 -4.11 8.16
N ARG A 72 -4.23 -4.51 9.44
CA ARG A 72 -5.35 -4.17 10.32
C ARG A 72 -5.44 -2.67 10.60
N GLU A 73 -4.29 -2.03 10.81
CA GLU A 73 -4.19 -0.58 10.99
C GLU A 73 -4.78 0.17 9.79
N VAL A 74 -4.40 -0.22 8.56
CA VAL A 74 -4.94 0.39 7.33
C VAL A 74 -6.44 0.16 7.16
N ILE A 75 -6.95 -1.02 7.53
CA ILE A 75 -8.39 -1.31 7.54
C ILE A 75 -9.12 -0.42 8.55
N ASN A 76 -8.58 -0.28 9.77
CA ASN A 76 -9.16 0.55 10.82
C ASN A 76 -9.18 2.04 10.43
N MET A 77 -8.25 2.48 9.59
CA MET A 77 -8.25 3.82 8.98
C MET A 77 -9.34 3.99 7.89
N GLY A 78 -10.11 2.96 7.58
CA GLY A 78 -11.24 3.01 6.63
C GLY A 78 -10.87 2.72 5.18
N PHE A 79 -9.63 2.30 4.89
CA PHE A 79 -9.25 1.93 3.53
C PHE A 79 -9.80 0.55 3.15
N CYS A 80 -10.52 0.49 2.04
CA CYS A 80 -11.11 -0.74 1.53
C CYS A 80 -10.05 -1.64 0.85
N PRO A 81 -9.83 -2.89 1.31
CA PRO A 81 -8.81 -3.82 0.75
C PRO A 81 -8.95 -4.13 -0.74
N THR A 82 -10.13 -3.89 -1.33
CA THR A 82 -10.42 -4.14 -2.75
C THR A 82 -10.07 -2.96 -3.66
N LYS A 83 -9.61 -1.84 -3.10
CA LYS A 83 -9.31 -0.61 -3.84
C LYS A 83 -7.82 -0.35 -3.90
N ALA A 84 -7.33 0.20 -5.00
CA ALA A 84 -5.91 0.53 -5.18
C ALA A 84 -5.36 1.49 -4.10
N LYS A 85 -6.22 2.37 -3.56
CA LYS A 85 -5.86 3.27 -2.44
C LYS A 85 -5.36 2.51 -1.21
N PHE A 86 -5.81 1.27 -1.00
CA PHE A 86 -5.32 0.42 0.10
C PHE A 86 -3.84 0.11 -0.02
N VAL A 87 -3.34 -0.20 -1.23
CA VAL A 87 -1.93 -0.50 -1.46
C VAL A 87 -1.06 0.72 -1.15
N GLN A 88 -1.53 1.92 -1.52
CA GLN A 88 -0.85 3.17 -1.23
C GLN A 88 -0.81 3.47 0.29
N ALA A 89 -1.93 3.27 0.98
CA ALA A 89 -1.99 3.43 2.43
C ALA A 89 -1.08 2.43 3.15
N LEU A 90 -1.10 1.16 2.74
CA LEU A 90 -0.22 0.13 3.28
C LEU A 90 1.26 0.44 3.04
N HIS A 91 1.60 0.95 1.85
CA HIS A 91 2.94 1.43 1.56
C HIS A 91 3.36 2.57 2.50
N ALA A 92 2.49 3.55 2.74
CA ALA A 92 2.76 4.65 3.65
C ALA A 92 3.03 4.17 5.09
N ILE A 93 2.18 3.27 5.61
CA ILE A 93 2.29 2.73 6.98
C ILE A 93 3.55 1.88 7.17
N ILE A 94 3.99 1.16 6.14
CA ILE A 94 5.16 0.29 6.22
C ILE A 94 6.46 1.06 5.97
N SER A 95 6.49 1.96 4.99
CA SER A 95 7.71 2.57 4.48
C SER A 95 8.06 3.91 5.14
N ILE A 96 7.10 4.61 5.74
CA ILE A 96 7.31 5.96 6.30
C ILE A 96 7.55 5.83 7.81
N SER A 97 8.70 6.33 8.28
CA SER A 97 8.96 6.43 9.72
C SER A 97 8.01 7.44 10.37
N GLU A 98 7.73 7.24 11.66
CA GLU A 98 6.89 8.17 12.43
C GLU A 98 7.43 9.61 12.38
N SER A 99 8.74 9.81 12.49
CA SER A 99 9.36 11.13 12.35
C SER A 99 9.09 11.79 11.00
N ASN A 100 9.22 11.03 9.90
CA ASN A 100 8.95 11.52 8.55
C ASN A 100 7.46 11.75 8.32
N TRP A 101 6.61 10.93 8.94
CA TRP A 101 5.16 11.09 8.91
C TRP A 101 4.73 12.39 9.59
N LEU A 102 5.19 12.63 10.81
CA LEU A 102 4.93 13.86 11.57
C LEU A 102 5.45 15.09 10.84
N HIS A 103 6.67 15.02 10.30
CA HIS A 103 7.23 16.11 9.51
C HIS A 103 6.40 16.43 8.25
N LYS A 104 5.88 15.40 7.58
CA LYS A 104 4.98 15.59 6.42
C LYS A 104 3.67 16.25 6.85
N ILE A 105 3.04 15.81 7.93
CA ILE A 105 1.82 16.43 8.47
C ILE A 105 2.07 17.91 8.75
N GLU A 106 3.17 18.23 9.44
CA GLU A 106 3.53 19.61 9.77
C GLU A 106 3.75 20.46 8.52
N LEU A 107 4.49 19.94 7.52
CA LEU A 107 4.74 20.63 6.26
C LEU A 107 3.45 20.92 5.49
N TYR A 108 2.57 19.92 5.36
CA TYR A 108 1.28 20.08 4.69
C TYR A 108 0.36 21.04 5.46
N GLY A 109 0.34 20.97 6.79
CA GLY A 109 -0.41 21.91 7.63
C GLY A 109 0.02 23.36 7.40
N ARG A 110 1.34 23.64 7.41
CA ARG A 110 1.86 24.98 7.09
C ARG A 110 1.52 25.41 5.66
N TYR A 111 1.56 24.50 4.70
CA TYR A 111 1.22 24.80 3.32
C TYR A 111 -0.25 25.19 3.19
N VAL A 112 -1.16 24.42 3.80
CA VAL A 112 -2.59 24.72 3.81
C VAL A 112 -2.85 26.06 4.48
N ASP A 113 -2.26 26.32 5.65
CA ASP A 113 -2.44 27.58 6.35
C ASP A 113 -1.99 28.79 5.52
N LYS A 114 -0.87 28.67 4.80
CA LYS A 114 -0.34 29.71 3.90
C LYS A 114 -1.23 29.95 2.68
N HIS A 115 -1.94 28.93 2.20
CA HIS A 115 -2.67 28.98 0.93
C HIS A 115 -4.20 28.92 1.07
N LYS A 116 -4.74 28.82 2.29
CA LYS A 116 -6.18 28.69 2.57
C LYS A 116 -7.04 29.81 1.98
N GLU A 117 -6.49 31.02 1.86
CA GLU A 117 -7.19 32.18 1.29
C GLU A 117 -7.34 32.08 -0.24
N HIS A 118 -6.37 31.45 -0.91
CA HIS A 118 -6.36 31.29 -2.37
C HIS A 118 -6.90 29.95 -2.84
N ILE A 119 -6.91 28.94 -1.96
CA ILE A 119 -7.32 27.57 -2.26
C ILE A 119 -8.23 27.03 -1.14
N PRO A 120 -9.46 27.57 -0.98
CA PRO A 120 -10.33 27.26 0.16
C PRO A 120 -10.71 25.77 0.25
N TYR A 121 -10.74 25.06 -0.89
CA TYR A 121 -11.10 23.64 -0.92
C TYR A 121 -10.08 22.74 -0.20
N LEU A 122 -8.80 23.12 -0.12
CA LEU A 122 -7.81 22.34 0.61
C LEU A 122 -8.07 22.39 2.12
N PHE A 123 -8.57 23.50 2.63
CA PHE A 123 -8.87 23.66 4.06
C PHE A 123 -9.94 22.66 4.53
N GLY A 124 -11.03 22.51 3.77
CA GLY A 124 -12.10 21.54 4.08
C GLY A 124 -11.68 20.07 4.00
N VAL A 125 -10.68 19.74 3.17
CA VAL A 125 -10.11 18.38 3.08
C VAL A 125 -9.25 18.05 4.30
N PHE A 126 -8.54 19.03 4.86
CA PHE A 126 -7.63 18.83 6.00
C PHE A 126 -8.35 18.78 7.35
N GLU A 127 -9.41 19.57 7.57
CA GLU A 127 -10.16 19.56 8.84
C GLU A 127 -11.19 18.41 8.94
N GLY A 128 -11.32 17.56 7.92
CA GLY A 128 -12.25 16.43 7.94
C GLY A 128 -13.74 16.82 7.92
N THR A 129 -14.05 18.11 7.73
CA THR A 129 -15.41 18.63 7.55
C THR A 129 -15.90 18.48 6.11
N GLY A 130 -14.97 18.26 5.16
CA GLY A 130 -15.27 17.96 3.77
C GLY A 130 -15.67 16.50 3.55
N ARG A 131 -16.98 16.25 3.44
CA ARG A 131 -17.49 15.09 2.69
C ARG A 131 -17.01 15.20 1.25
N MET A 132 -15.88 14.58 0.92
CA MET A 132 -15.51 14.36 -0.48
C MET A 132 -16.31 13.18 -1.02
N TYR A 133 -17.47 13.46 -1.58
CA TYR A 133 -18.13 12.54 -2.51
C TYR A 133 -17.20 12.31 -3.70
N SER A 134 -17.01 11.04 -4.04
CA SER A 134 -16.14 10.57 -5.13
C SER A 134 -16.53 11.08 -6.52
N GLU A 135 -17.64 11.80 -6.67
CA GLU A 135 -18.24 12.15 -7.97
C GLU A 135 -17.89 13.57 -8.46
N GLU A 136 -17.42 14.47 -7.58
CA GLU A 136 -17.13 15.86 -7.98
C GLU A 136 -15.73 16.06 -8.60
N LEU A 137 -14.86 15.05 -8.53
CA LEU A 137 -13.49 15.21 -9.02
C LEU A 137 -13.29 14.98 -10.52
N GLY A 138 -14.33 14.71 -11.31
CA GLY A 138 -14.29 14.83 -12.79
C GLY A 138 -13.12 14.16 -13.52
N PHE A 139 -12.31 13.33 -12.87
CA PHE A 139 -11.19 12.62 -13.46
C PHE A 139 -11.77 11.38 -14.13
N GLN A 140 -12.34 11.60 -15.32
CA GLN A 140 -12.37 10.55 -16.33
C GLN A 140 -10.91 10.19 -16.62
N TYR A 141 -10.45 9.07 -16.05
CA TYR A 141 -9.26 8.42 -16.59
C TYR A 141 -9.63 7.98 -18.01
N GLY A 142 -9.08 8.71 -18.98
CA GLY A 142 -9.21 8.41 -20.40
C GLY A 142 -8.82 6.96 -20.69
N HIS A 143 -9.56 6.41 -21.64
CA HIS A 143 -9.56 5.02 -22.08
C HIS A 143 -8.26 4.57 -22.74
#